data_AF-A0A0A2W5L5-F1
#
_entry.id   AF-A0A0A2W5L5-F1
#
_cell.length_a   1.000
_cell.length_b   1.000
_cell.length_c   1.000
_cell.angle_alpha   90.00
_cell.angle_beta   90.00
_cell.angle_gamma   90.00
#
_symmetry.space_group_name_H-M   'P 1'
#
loop_
_entity.id
_entity.type
_entity.pdbx_description
1 polymer ?
#
loop_
_entity_poly.entity_id
_entity_poly.type
_entity_poly.pdbx_seq_one_letter_code
_entity_poly.pdbx_strand_id
1 'polypeptide(L)'
;MTDQSHQCVIIGIAGASASGKSLIASTLYRELREQVGDEHIGVIPEDSYYKDQSHLSMEERVKTNYDHPSAMDHNLLFQHLQTLKSGKAIELPVYSYVEHTRTDQTVHLVPKKVIILEGILLLTDARLRQEMNFSIFVDTPLDICLMRRMKRDVNERGRSMDSVMAQYQKTVRPMFLQFIEPSKQYADIIVPRGGKNRIAIDILKAKIRESAMRLCDRDIEAWLDDGRLAITPRPPVERINGATVDVRLGNKFRTFSGHTAPFIDLSGPKDEVTEALERVMSDEIVLDEGDAFFLHPGELALAVTLESVTLPDDLVGWLDGRSSLARLGLMVHVTAHRIDPGWHGCIVLEFYNSGKLPLALRPGMMIGALSFEPLSGPAARPYNRRQDAKYRDQQGAVASRIDKD
;
A
#
# COMPACT_ATOMS: atom_id res chain seq x y z
N MET A 1 12.29 -4.86 27.04
CA MET A 1 11.03 -5.58 26.72
C MET A 1 9.98 -4.53 26.37
N THR A 2 9.09 -4.84 25.42
CA THR A 2 8.12 -3.96 24.71
C THR A 2 8.78 -2.97 23.75
N ASP A 3 8.43 -2.86 22.47
CA ASP A 3 7.11 -2.99 21.85
C ASP A 3 7.29 -3.50 20.39
N GLN A 4 6.85 -4.73 20.10
CA GLN A 4 6.78 -5.24 18.73
C GLN A 4 5.51 -4.66 18.11
N SER A 5 5.59 -3.49 17.50
CA SER A 5 4.47 -2.99 16.68
C SER A 5 4.30 -3.94 15.49
N HIS A 6 3.34 -4.85 15.58
CA HIS A 6 2.99 -5.70 14.47
C HIS A 6 2.30 -4.80 13.44
N GLN A 7 3.00 -4.51 12.34
CA GLN A 7 2.42 -3.71 11.26
C GLN A 7 1.30 -4.53 10.59
N CYS A 8 0.08 -4.29 11.05
CA CYS A 8 -1.15 -4.89 10.55
C CYS A 8 -1.85 -3.87 9.64
N VAL A 9 -2.09 -4.27 8.39
CA VAL A 9 -2.86 -3.48 7.43
C VAL A 9 -4.33 -3.85 7.54
N ILE A 10 -5.15 -2.89 7.98
CA ILE A 10 -6.60 -3.06 8.12
C ILE A 10 -7.30 -2.34 6.96
N ILE A 11 -8.09 -3.09 6.20
CA ILE A 11 -8.90 -2.56 5.09
C ILE A 11 -10.37 -2.61 5.48
N GLY A 12 -11.05 -1.46 5.50
CA GLY A 12 -12.50 -1.40 5.71
C GLY A 12 -13.27 -1.55 4.39
N ILE A 13 -14.25 -2.45 4.34
CA ILE A 13 -15.17 -2.59 3.20
C ILE A 13 -16.60 -2.38 3.70
N ALA A 14 -17.14 -1.20 3.39
CA ALA A 14 -18.50 -0.81 3.75
C ALA A 14 -19.42 -0.76 2.53
N GLY A 15 -20.73 -0.73 2.77
CA GLY A 15 -21.74 -0.52 1.74
C GLY A 15 -23.07 -1.14 2.13
N ALA A 16 -24.09 -0.95 1.30
CA ALA A 16 -25.43 -1.49 1.57
C ALA A 16 -25.42 -3.02 1.77
N SER A 17 -26.40 -3.54 2.52
CA SER A 17 -26.68 -4.97 2.54
C SER A 17 -26.90 -5.49 1.11
N ALA A 18 -26.24 -6.60 0.74
CA ALA A 18 -26.25 -7.18 -0.61
C ALA A 18 -25.65 -6.31 -1.74
N SER A 19 -24.86 -5.29 -1.43
CA SER A 19 -24.08 -4.51 -2.40
C SER A 19 -22.98 -5.33 -3.11
N GLY A 20 -22.48 -6.38 -2.45
CA GLY A 20 -21.36 -7.19 -2.92
C GLY A 20 -20.07 -7.01 -2.12
N LYS A 21 -20.10 -6.28 -0.99
CA LYS A 21 -19.01 -6.18 0.01
C LYS A 21 -18.38 -7.53 0.38
N SER A 22 -19.18 -8.52 0.79
CA SER A 22 -18.68 -9.85 1.16
C SER A 22 -18.06 -10.60 -0.03
N LEU A 23 -18.53 -10.35 -1.25
CA LEU A 23 -17.93 -10.92 -2.47
C LEU A 23 -16.57 -10.28 -2.78
N ILE A 24 -16.42 -8.97 -2.61
CA ILE A 24 -15.11 -8.29 -2.72
C ILE A 24 -14.17 -8.83 -1.64
N ALA A 25 -14.62 -8.86 -0.38
CA ALA A 25 -13.82 -9.32 0.76
C ALA A 25 -13.30 -10.75 0.55
N SER A 26 -14.19 -11.69 0.19
CA SER A 26 -13.81 -13.08 -0.10
C SER A 26 -12.90 -13.24 -1.32
N THR A 27 -13.10 -12.42 -2.36
CA THR A 27 -12.24 -12.45 -3.55
C THR A 27 -10.84 -11.94 -3.24
N LEU A 28 -10.75 -10.81 -2.52
CA LEU A 28 -9.47 -10.26 -2.05
C LEU A 28 -8.78 -11.25 -1.12
N TYR A 29 -9.50 -11.83 -0.15
CA TYR A 29 -8.96 -12.84 0.75
C TYR A 29 -8.34 -14.00 -0.03
N ARG A 30 -9.09 -14.62 -0.95
CA ARG A 30 -8.60 -15.77 -1.74
C ARG A 30 -7.38 -15.42 -2.59
N GLU A 31 -7.43 -14.32 -3.33
CA GLU A 31 -6.37 -13.95 -4.28
C GLU A 31 -5.11 -13.39 -3.60
N LEU A 32 -5.24 -12.78 -2.42
CA LEU A 32 -4.09 -12.36 -1.62
C LEU A 32 -3.53 -13.52 -0.81
N ARG A 33 -4.37 -14.42 -0.29
CA ARG A 33 -3.95 -15.63 0.45
C ARG A 33 -2.94 -16.46 -0.36
N GLU A 34 -3.16 -16.61 -1.66
CA GLU A 34 -2.22 -17.32 -2.56
C GLU A 34 -0.81 -16.71 -2.59
N GLN A 35 -0.66 -15.44 -2.22
CA GLN A 35 0.60 -14.69 -2.29
C GLN A 35 1.19 -14.39 -0.91
N VAL A 36 0.37 -14.07 0.08
CA VAL A 36 0.81 -13.70 1.43
C VAL A 36 0.96 -14.95 2.33
N GLY A 37 0.31 -16.07 1.99
CA GLY A 37 0.24 -17.25 2.83
C GLY A 37 -0.91 -17.20 3.84
N ASP A 38 -1.40 -18.39 4.22
CA ASP A 38 -2.62 -18.58 5.01
C ASP A 38 -2.58 -17.90 6.39
N GLU A 39 -1.39 -17.86 6.97
CA GLU A 39 -1.17 -17.36 8.33
C GLU A 39 -1.19 -15.82 8.42
N HIS A 40 -1.21 -15.12 7.30
CA HIS A 40 -0.94 -13.68 7.27
C HIS A 40 -2.11 -12.80 6.86
N ILE A 41 -3.25 -13.37 6.44
CA ILE A 41 -4.47 -12.62 6.09
C ILE A 41 -5.69 -13.15 6.84
N GLY A 42 -6.56 -12.25 7.28
CA GLY A 42 -7.82 -12.58 7.96
C GLY A 42 -8.98 -11.73 7.49
N VAL A 43 -10.20 -12.21 7.69
CA VAL A 43 -11.45 -11.45 7.46
C VAL A 43 -12.21 -11.35 8.77
N ILE A 44 -12.60 -10.14 9.14
CA ILE A 44 -13.45 -9.87 10.29
C ILE A 44 -14.79 -9.31 9.76
N PRO A 45 -15.89 -10.05 9.89
CA PRO A 45 -17.21 -9.53 9.57
C PRO A 45 -17.75 -8.68 10.73
N GLU A 46 -18.23 -7.48 10.44
CA GLU A 46 -18.89 -6.60 11.42
C GLU A 46 -20.12 -7.27 12.04
N ASP A 47 -20.81 -8.12 11.26
CA ASP A 47 -21.98 -8.86 11.72
C ASP A 47 -21.68 -9.81 12.91
N SER A 48 -20.42 -10.21 13.12
CA SER A 48 -20.02 -10.95 14.34
C SER A 48 -20.16 -10.11 15.62
N TYR A 49 -20.19 -8.79 15.50
CA TYR A 49 -20.17 -7.84 16.60
C TYR A 49 -21.52 -7.21 16.90
N TYR A 50 -22.65 -7.79 16.48
CA TYR A 50 -23.94 -7.43 17.09
C TYR A 50 -23.87 -7.61 18.60
N LYS A 51 -24.52 -6.75 19.39
CA LYS A 51 -24.54 -6.85 20.85
C LYS A 51 -25.11 -8.19 21.30
N ASP A 52 -24.57 -8.72 22.40
CA ASP A 52 -25.15 -9.89 23.04
C ASP A 52 -26.53 -9.57 23.61
N GLN A 53 -27.52 -10.37 23.22
CA GLN A 53 -28.91 -10.28 23.65
C GLN A 53 -29.38 -11.58 24.32
N SER A 54 -28.45 -12.42 24.78
CA SER A 54 -28.72 -13.67 25.52
C SER A 54 -29.69 -13.49 26.69
N HIS A 55 -29.66 -12.31 27.32
CA HIS A 55 -30.55 -11.90 28.41
C HIS A 55 -31.99 -11.54 27.99
N LEU A 56 -32.26 -11.33 26.70
CA LEU A 56 -33.60 -11.01 26.16
C LEU A 56 -34.32 -12.27 25.66
N SER A 57 -35.64 -12.23 25.66
CA SER A 57 -36.47 -13.25 25.00
C SER A 57 -36.38 -13.15 23.46
N MET A 58 -36.68 -14.24 22.76
CA MET A 58 -36.70 -14.23 21.28
C MET A 58 -37.68 -13.20 20.71
N GLU A 59 -38.83 -13.00 21.36
CA GLU A 59 -39.83 -11.99 20.95
C GLU A 59 -39.30 -10.56 21.03
N GLU A 60 -38.39 -10.28 21.97
CA GLU A 60 -37.74 -8.98 22.12
C GLU A 60 -36.58 -8.83 21.13
N ARG A 61 -35.77 -9.88 20.94
CA ARG A 61 -34.65 -9.88 19.98
C ARG A 61 -35.11 -9.54 18.57
N VAL A 62 -36.20 -10.15 18.10
CA VAL A 62 -36.77 -9.92 16.76
C VAL A 62 -37.22 -8.47 16.54
N LYS A 63 -37.52 -7.71 17.61
CA LYS A 63 -37.88 -6.29 17.52
C LYS A 63 -36.67 -5.36 17.34
N THR A 64 -35.45 -5.87 17.56
CA THR A 64 -34.21 -5.10 17.42
C THR A 64 -34.00 -4.66 15.97
N ASN A 65 -33.67 -3.38 15.78
CA ASN A 65 -33.24 -2.86 14.49
C ASN A 65 -31.73 -3.12 14.30
N TYR A 66 -31.39 -4.25 13.70
CA TYR A 66 -30.00 -4.66 13.45
C TYR A 66 -29.25 -3.77 12.44
N ASP A 67 -29.94 -2.93 11.68
CA ASP A 67 -29.29 -1.99 10.76
C ASP A 67 -28.98 -0.62 11.42
N HIS A 68 -29.37 -0.42 12.68
CA HIS A 68 -29.08 0.80 13.44
C HIS A 68 -27.71 0.67 14.17
N PRO A 69 -26.88 1.74 14.22
CA PRO A 69 -25.57 1.71 14.92
C PRO A 69 -25.61 1.19 16.35
N SER A 70 -26.69 1.43 17.08
CA SER A 70 -26.85 0.98 18.48
C SER A 70 -26.91 -0.55 18.64
N ALA A 71 -27.21 -1.30 17.58
CA ALA A 71 -27.22 -2.76 17.59
C ALA A 71 -25.80 -3.36 17.54
N MET A 72 -24.82 -2.59 17.07
CA MET A 72 -23.42 -3.01 16.96
C MET A 72 -22.65 -2.74 18.26
N ASP A 73 -21.73 -3.63 18.56
CA ASP A 73 -20.75 -3.50 19.63
C ASP A 73 -19.40 -3.03 19.05
N HIS A 74 -19.41 -1.80 18.52
CA HIS A 74 -18.20 -1.18 17.97
C HIS A 74 -17.13 -0.94 19.03
N ASN A 75 -17.48 -0.91 20.31
CA ASN A 75 -16.51 -0.85 21.41
C ASN A 75 -15.66 -2.13 21.45
N LEU A 76 -16.32 -3.30 21.44
CA LEU A 76 -15.62 -4.58 21.41
C LEU A 76 -14.81 -4.75 20.11
N LEU A 77 -15.39 -4.38 18.96
CA LEU A 77 -14.68 -4.41 17.68
C LEU A 77 -13.42 -3.56 17.73
N PHE A 78 -13.53 -2.31 18.17
CA PHE A 78 -12.39 -1.40 18.31
C PHE A 78 -11.31 -1.98 19.23
N GLN A 79 -11.69 -2.50 20.41
CA GLN A 79 -10.77 -3.13 21.34
C GLN A 79 -10.06 -4.35 20.70
N HIS A 80 -10.78 -5.17 19.93
CA HIS A 80 -10.22 -6.33 19.25
C HIS A 80 -9.23 -5.93 18.15
N LEU A 81 -9.53 -4.88 17.37
CA LEU A 81 -8.59 -4.36 16.37
C LEU A 81 -7.30 -3.85 17.02
N GLN A 82 -7.40 -3.11 18.12
CA GLN A 82 -6.23 -2.65 18.88
C GLN A 82 -5.41 -3.80 19.47
N THR A 83 -6.09 -4.83 20.00
CA THR A 83 -5.45 -6.02 20.54
C THR A 83 -4.65 -6.76 19.46
N LEU A 84 -5.23 -6.96 18.28
CA LEU A 84 -4.56 -7.58 17.13
C LEU A 84 -3.36 -6.75 16.65
N LYS A 85 -3.49 -5.41 16.57
CA LYS A 85 -2.38 -4.51 16.22
C LYS A 85 -1.23 -4.57 17.24
N SER A 86 -1.53 -4.81 18.51
CA SER A 86 -0.54 -5.01 19.57
C SER A 86 0.13 -6.40 19.57
N GLY A 87 -0.14 -7.23 18.55
CA GLY A 87 0.43 -8.57 18.44
C GLY A 87 -0.19 -9.61 19.37
N LYS A 88 -1.41 -9.38 19.86
CA LYS A 88 -2.13 -10.31 20.74
C LYS A 88 -3.34 -10.91 20.03
N ALA A 89 -3.61 -12.20 20.28
CA ALA A 89 -4.77 -12.89 19.74
C ALA A 89 -6.07 -12.41 20.42
N ILE A 90 -7.19 -12.60 19.72
CA ILE A 90 -8.54 -12.31 20.21
C ILE A 90 -9.44 -13.54 20.09
N GLU A 91 -10.53 -13.52 20.83
CA GLU A 91 -11.65 -14.44 20.65
C GLU A 91 -12.76 -13.74 19.85
N LEU A 92 -12.79 -13.97 18.53
CA LEU A 92 -13.77 -13.35 17.64
C LEU A 92 -15.16 -13.95 17.91
N PRO A 93 -16.17 -13.16 18.29
CA PRO A 93 -17.52 -13.68 18.51
C PRO A 93 -18.15 -14.28 17.25
N VAL A 94 -19.00 -15.28 17.44
CA VAL A 94 -19.84 -15.86 16.39
C VAL A 94 -21.28 -15.42 16.61
N TYR A 95 -21.91 -14.85 15.58
CA TYR A 95 -23.30 -14.41 15.64
C TYR A 95 -24.24 -15.42 14.97
N SER A 96 -25.32 -15.78 15.65
CA SER A 96 -26.38 -16.63 15.09
C SER A 96 -27.52 -15.78 14.53
N TYR A 97 -27.70 -15.83 13.21
CA TYR A 97 -28.84 -15.19 12.55
C TYR A 97 -30.19 -15.88 12.83
N VAL A 98 -30.15 -17.13 13.33
CA VAL A 98 -31.35 -17.89 13.69
C VAL A 98 -31.80 -17.53 15.10
N GLU A 99 -30.87 -17.48 16.05
CA GLU A 99 -31.14 -17.17 17.47
C GLU A 99 -31.16 -15.67 17.77
N HIS A 100 -30.82 -14.85 16.78
CA HIS A 100 -30.78 -13.40 16.86
C HIS A 100 -29.88 -12.87 18.01
N THR A 101 -28.84 -13.62 18.36
CA THR A 101 -27.86 -13.27 19.41
C THR A 101 -26.50 -13.91 19.14
N ARG A 102 -25.47 -13.50 19.90
CA ARG A 102 -24.16 -14.17 19.91
C ARG A 102 -24.29 -15.58 20.45
N THR A 103 -23.51 -16.50 19.90
CA THR A 103 -23.36 -17.85 20.46
C THR A 103 -22.27 -17.85 21.53
N ASP A 104 -22.19 -18.95 22.30
CA ASP A 104 -21.11 -19.18 23.27
C ASP A 104 -19.78 -19.57 22.58
N GLN A 105 -19.77 -19.68 21.26
CA GLN A 105 -18.60 -20.06 20.48
C GLN A 105 -17.84 -18.81 20.00
N THR A 106 -16.52 -18.93 20.00
CA THR A 106 -15.60 -17.93 19.46
C THR A 106 -14.65 -18.57 18.45
N VAL A 107 -14.11 -17.74 17.56
CA VAL A 107 -13.02 -18.12 16.67
C VAL A 107 -11.74 -17.49 17.20
N HIS A 108 -10.77 -18.32 17.58
CA HIS A 108 -9.46 -17.84 17.99
C HIS A 108 -8.74 -17.19 16.79
N LEU A 109 -8.59 -15.87 16.82
CA LEU A 109 -7.95 -15.12 15.75
C LEU A 109 -6.61 -14.58 16.24
N VAL A 110 -5.52 -15.14 15.72
CA VAL A 110 -4.17 -14.64 15.93
C VAL A 110 -3.92 -13.38 15.08
N PRO A 111 -2.97 -12.51 15.48
CA PRO A 111 -2.58 -11.35 14.68
C PRO A 111 -2.23 -11.70 13.24
N LYS A 112 -2.64 -10.86 12.30
CA LYS A 112 -2.44 -11.02 10.86
C LYS A 112 -1.74 -9.80 10.28
N LYS A 113 -0.96 -9.98 9.20
CA LYS A 113 -0.37 -8.87 8.45
C LYS A 113 -1.43 -8.05 7.71
N VAL A 114 -2.51 -8.70 7.25
CA VAL A 114 -3.63 -8.07 6.57
C VAL A 114 -4.95 -8.50 7.23
N ILE A 115 -5.80 -7.54 7.59
CA ILE A 115 -7.16 -7.76 8.07
C ILE A 115 -8.13 -7.06 7.13
N ILE A 116 -9.05 -7.83 6.56
CA ILE A 116 -10.19 -7.29 5.81
C ILE A 116 -11.38 -7.20 6.77
N LEU A 117 -11.79 -5.98 7.09
CA LEU A 117 -12.94 -5.70 7.92
C LEU A 117 -14.13 -5.38 7.01
N GLU A 118 -15.19 -6.20 7.01
CA GLU A 118 -16.35 -5.99 6.11
C GLU A 118 -17.66 -5.85 6.87
N GLY A 119 -18.47 -4.86 6.49
CA GLY A 119 -19.65 -4.49 7.28
C GLY A 119 -20.53 -3.45 6.59
N ILE A 120 -21.64 -3.11 7.23
CA ILE A 120 -22.58 -2.09 6.73
C ILE A 120 -22.36 -0.74 7.43
N LEU A 121 -21.84 -0.73 8.66
CA LEU A 121 -21.77 0.44 9.54
C LEU A 121 -20.34 0.80 9.96
N LEU A 122 -19.32 0.11 9.44
CA LEU A 122 -17.91 0.34 9.77
C LEU A 122 -17.48 1.80 9.70
N LEU A 123 -17.90 2.52 8.65
CA LEU A 123 -17.52 3.90 8.41
C LEU A 123 -18.36 4.91 9.19
N THR A 124 -19.29 4.46 10.04
CA THR A 124 -20.09 5.37 10.88
C THR A 124 -19.34 5.79 12.15
N ASP A 125 -18.48 4.92 12.70
CA ASP A 125 -17.68 5.20 13.90
C ASP A 125 -16.30 5.78 13.54
N ALA A 126 -16.00 6.99 14.01
CA ALA A 126 -14.72 7.65 13.77
C ALA A 126 -13.51 6.89 14.30
N ARG A 127 -13.66 6.15 15.40
CA ARG A 127 -12.59 5.37 16.02
C ARG A 127 -12.20 4.21 15.11
N LEU A 128 -13.19 3.50 14.56
CA LEU A 128 -12.93 2.42 13.60
C LEU A 128 -12.27 2.94 12.33
N ARG A 129 -12.69 4.11 11.82
CA ARG A 129 -12.04 4.74 10.64
C ARG A 129 -10.56 5.02 10.88
N GLN A 130 -10.19 5.47 12.07
CA GLN A 130 -8.79 5.75 12.43
C GLN A 130 -7.93 4.49 12.56
N GLU A 131 -8.55 3.34 12.83
CA GLU A 131 -7.82 2.06 12.89
C GLU A 131 -7.57 1.46 11.50
N MET A 132 -8.35 1.86 10.48
CA MET A 132 -8.20 1.40 9.10
C MET A 132 -7.06 2.15 8.39
N ASN A 133 -6.27 1.43 7.60
CA ASN A 133 -5.26 2.04 6.73
C ASN A 133 -5.89 2.69 5.50
N PHE A 134 -6.93 2.08 4.96
CA PHE A 134 -7.82 2.68 3.98
C PHE A 134 -9.17 1.95 3.95
N SER A 135 -10.15 2.58 3.32
CA SER A 135 -11.54 2.19 3.35
C SER A 135 -12.19 2.25 1.97
N ILE A 136 -13.14 1.35 1.75
CA ILE A 136 -13.82 1.15 0.49
C ILE A 136 -15.32 1.22 0.74
N PHE A 137 -16.04 1.96 -0.09
CA PHE A 137 -17.50 1.92 -0.14
C PHE A 137 -17.99 1.25 -1.42
N VAL A 138 -18.73 0.16 -1.27
CA VAL A 138 -19.31 -0.60 -2.38
C VAL A 138 -20.64 0.03 -2.78
N ASP A 139 -20.62 0.75 -3.89
CA ASP A 139 -21.74 1.55 -4.37
C ASP A 139 -22.54 0.76 -5.42
N THR A 140 -23.62 0.15 -4.95
CA THR A 140 -24.57 -0.60 -5.79
C THR A 140 -25.96 -0.02 -5.59
N PRO A 141 -26.72 0.26 -6.68
CA PRO A 141 -28.10 0.71 -6.59
C PRO A 141 -28.97 -0.15 -5.64
N LEU A 142 -29.84 0.49 -4.87
CA LEU A 142 -30.62 -0.15 -3.81
C LEU A 142 -31.63 -1.18 -4.32
N ASP A 143 -32.16 -1.00 -5.53
CA ASP A 143 -33.03 -1.95 -6.22
C ASP A 143 -32.29 -3.26 -6.54
N ILE A 144 -31.06 -3.18 -7.03
CA ILE A 144 -30.17 -4.33 -7.25
C ILE A 144 -29.84 -5.01 -5.92
N CYS A 145 -29.54 -4.23 -4.88
CA CYS A 145 -29.29 -4.75 -3.54
C CYS A 145 -30.52 -5.50 -2.99
N LEU A 146 -31.72 -4.92 -3.14
CA LEU A 146 -32.97 -5.51 -2.70
C LEU A 146 -33.23 -6.85 -3.41
N MET A 147 -33.11 -6.90 -4.74
CA MET A 147 -33.29 -8.15 -5.50
C MET A 147 -32.35 -9.25 -5.02
N ARG A 148 -31.07 -8.93 -4.81
CA ARG A 148 -30.06 -9.88 -4.30
C ARG A 148 -30.38 -10.33 -2.88
N ARG A 149 -30.79 -9.39 -2.02
CA ARG A 149 -31.18 -9.70 -0.64
C ARG A 149 -32.39 -10.61 -0.59
N MET A 150 -33.43 -10.36 -1.38
CA MET A 150 -34.62 -11.22 -1.45
C MET A 150 -34.22 -12.63 -1.85
N LYS A 151 -33.40 -12.78 -2.90
CA LYS A 151 -32.92 -14.10 -3.33
C LYS A 151 -32.13 -14.81 -2.22
N ARG A 152 -31.25 -14.11 -1.51
CA ARG A 152 -30.46 -14.67 -0.40
C ARG A 152 -31.35 -15.06 0.79
N ASP A 153 -32.17 -14.15 1.29
CA ASP A 153 -32.93 -14.33 2.52
C ASP A 153 -34.03 -15.40 2.37
N VAL A 154 -34.63 -15.52 1.17
CA VAL A 154 -35.61 -16.58 0.87
C VAL A 154 -34.94 -17.94 0.74
N ASN A 155 -33.87 -18.05 -0.05
CA ASN A 155 -33.26 -19.35 -0.36
C ASN A 155 -32.32 -19.87 0.74
N GLU A 156 -31.63 -18.98 1.46
CA GLU A 156 -30.57 -19.36 2.41
C GLU A 156 -30.96 -19.17 3.88
N ARG A 157 -31.96 -18.31 4.17
CA ARG A 157 -32.37 -17.95 5.55
C ARG A 157 -33.82 -18.31 5.89
N GLY A 158 -34.52 -19.00 4.98
CA GLY A 158 -35.89 -19.49 5.22
C GLY A 158 -36.95 -18.40 5.41
N ARG A 159 -36.74 -17.18 4.91
CA ARG A 159 -37.68 -16.06 5.05
C ARG A 159 -38.71 -16.01 3.92
N SER A 160 -39.90 -15.48 4.19
CA SER A 160 -40.88 -15.17 3.14
C SER A 160 -40.58 -13.84 2.44
N MET A 161 -41.05 -13.71 1.19
CA MET A 161 -40.90 -12.48 0.41
C MET A 161 -41.51 -11.27 1.12
N ASP A 162 -42.71 -11.43 1.69
CA ASP A 162 -43.41 -10.37 2.42
C ASP A 162 -42.64 -9.92 3.67
N SER A 163 -42.07 -10.87 4.42
CA SER A 163 -41.25 -10.56 5.61
C SER A 163 -40.00 -9.76 5.24
N VAL A 164 -39.31 -10.14 4.16
CA VAL A 164 -38.13 -9.41 3.68
C VAL A 164 -38.49 -7.99 3.21
N MET A 165 -39.61 -7.84 2.48
CA MET A 165 -40.07 -6.53 2.01
C MET A 165 -40.50 -5.62 3.17
N ALA A 166 -41.25 -6.15 4.14
CA ALA A 166 -41.66 -5.43 5.32
C ALA A 166 -40.46 -4.95 6.14
N GLN A 167 -39.47 -5.83 6.37
CA GLN A 167 -38.22 -5.46 7.05
C GLN A 167 -37.43 -4.40 6.25
N TYR A 168 -37.35 -4.55 4.93
CA TYR A 168 -36.62 -3.61 4.09
C TYR A 168 -37.19 -2.20 4.16
N GLN A 169 -38.52 -2.06 4.09
CA GLN A 169 -39.20 -0.77 4.19
C GLN A 169 -39.11 -0.19 5.60
N LYS A 170 -39.28 -1.02 6.63
CA LYS A 170 -39.34 -0.57 8.03
C LYS A 170 -37.98 -0.19 8.60
N THR A 171 -36.94 -0.97 8.33
CA THR A 171 -35.62 -0.77 8.97
C THR A 171 -34.50 -0.56 7.97
N VAL A 172 -34.33 -1.43 6.98
CA VAL A 172 -33.06 -1.48 6.22
C VAL A 172 -32.88 -0.27 5.32
N ARG A 173 -33.91 0.13 4.56
CA ARG A 173 -33.83 1.32 3.71
C ARG A 173 -33.69 2.60 4.53
N PRO A 174 -34.50 2.85 5.58
CA PRO A 174 -34.30 4.00 6.45
C PRO A 174 -32.90 4.07 7.06
N MET A 175 -32.38 2.97 7.61
CA MET A 175 -31.04 2.94 8.21
C MET A 175 -29.92 3.13 7.17
N PHE A 176 -30.12 2.61 5.95
CA PHE A 176 -29.19 2.89 4.87
C PHE A 176 -29.10 4.39 4.58
N LEU A 177 -30.24 5.04 4.34
CA LEU A 177 -30.26 6.48 4.01
C LEU A 177 -29.76 7.35 5.18
N GLN A 178 -30.02 6.93 6.42
CA GLN A 178 -29.68 7.71 7.60
C GLN A 178 -28.24 7.55 8.06
N PHE A 179 -27.66 6.35 7.96
CA PHE A 179 -26.36 6.04 8.56
C PHE A 179 -25.33 5.50 7.55
N ILE A 180 -25.73 4.57 6.69
CA ILE A 180 -24.79 3.86 5.81
C ILE A 180 -24.38 4.74 4.63
N GLU A 181 -25.33 5.32 3.90
CA GLU A 181 -25.06 6.16 2.74
C GLU A 181 -24.26 7.43 3.09
N PRO A 182 -24.57 8.18 4.18
CA PRO A 182 -23.75 9.31 4.58
C PRO A 182 -22.30 8.94 4.89
N SER A 183 -22.05 7.72 5.38
CA SER A 183 -20.69 7.26 5.70
C SER A 183 -19.80 7.07 4.46
N LYS A 184 -20.39 7.01 3.25
CA LYS A 184 -19.69 6.94 1.97
C LYS A 184 -18.67 8.06 1.78
N GLN A 185 -18.94 9.25 2.33
CA GLN A 185 -18.05 10.40 2.23
C GLN A 185 -16.69 10.18 2.93
N TYR A 186 -16.60 9.21 3.84
CA TYR A 186 -15.37 8.87 4.55
C TYR A 186 -14.57 7.75 3.87
N ALA A 187 -15.07 7.20 2.76
CA ALA A 187 -14.37 6.15 2.05
C ALA A 187 -13.27 6.73 1.16
N ASP A 188 -12.10 6.10 1.16
CA ASP A 188 -10.99 6.46 0.28
C ASP A 188 -11.29 6.09 -1.18
N ILE A 189 -12.00 4.96 -1.38
CA ILE A 189 -12.33 4.44 -2.72
C ILE A 189 -13.81 4.07 -2.78
N ILE A 190 -14.49 4.53 -3.84
CA ILE A 190 -15.86 4.09 -4.17
C ILE A 190 -15.79 3.05 -5.30
N VAL A 191 -16.32 1.86 -5.04
CA VAL A 191 -16.33 0.76 -6.02
C VAL A 191 -17.74 0.55 -6.59
N PRO A 192 -17.99 0.93 -7.85
CA PRO A 192 -19.25 0.64 -8.50
C PRO A 192 -19.33 -0.83 -8.92
N ARG A 193 -20.55 -1.34 -9.07
CA ARG A 193 -20.88 -2.69 -9.60
C ARG A 193 -20.46 -3.87 -8.70
N GLY A 194 -20.12 -3.61 -7.44
CA GLY A 194 -19.86 -4.64 -6.44
C GLY A 194 -18.72 -5.60 -6.78
N GLY A 195 -18.76 -6.82 -6.23
CA GLY A 195 -17.67 -7.80 -6.32
C GLY A 195 -17.42 -8.45 -7.69
N LYS A 196 -18.08 -7.98 -8.76
CA LYS A 196 -17.77 -8.38 -10.13
C LYS A 196 -16.82 -7.42 -10.85
N ASN A 197 -16.48 -6.29 -10.22
CA ASN A 197 -15.60 -5.29 -10.81
C ASN A 197 -14.12 -5.73 -10.68
N ARG A 198 -13.64 -6.49 -11.66
CA ARG A 198 -12.26 -7.03 -11.68
C ARG A 198 -11.18 -5.94 -11.64
N ILE A 199 -11.37 -4.86 -12.39
CA ILE A 199 -10.45 -3.71 -12.39
C ILE A 199 -10.31 -3.13 -10.98
N ALA A 200 -11.43 -2.94 -10.28
CA ALA A 200 -11.39 -2.46 -8.89
C ALA A 200 -10.65 -3.45 -7.98
N ILE A 201 -10.91 -4.75 -8.09
CA ILE A 201 -10.21 -5.77 -7.30
C ILE A 201 -8.70 -5.73 -7.55
N ASP A 202 -8.25 -5.57 -8.79
CA ASP A 202 -6.82 -5.50 -9.13
C ASP A 202 -6.14 -4.26 -8.54
N ILE A 203 -6.80 -3.09 -8.60
CA ILE A 203 -6.33 -1.85 -7.97
C ILE A 203 -6.24 -2.02 -6.45
N LEU A 204 -7.26 -2.62 -5.83
CA LEU A 204 -7.28 -2.87 -4.39
C LEU A 204 -6.15 -3.83 -3.97
N LYS A 205 -5.91 -4.90 -4.72
CA LYS A 205 -4.78 -5.81 -4.45
C LYS A 205 -3.44 -5.07 -4.53
N ALA A 206 -3.23 -4.26 -5.56
CA ALA A 206 -2.00 -3.49 -5.70
C ALA A 206 -1.79 -2.57 -4.48
N LYS A 207 -2.84 -1.88 -4.03
CA LYS A 207 -2.76 -1.00 -2.86
C LYS A 207 -2.48 -1.74 -1.55
N ILE A 208 -3.08 -2.92 -1.37
CA ILE A 208 -2.84 -3.77 -0.19
C ILE A 208 -1.40 -4.25 -0.17
N ARG A 209 -0.84 -4.67 -1.33
CA ARG A 209 0.57 -5.08 -1.44
C ARG A 209 1.52 -3.96 -1.06
N GLU A 210 1.34 -2.77 -1.65
CA GLU A 210 2.13 -1.58 -1.33
C GLU A 210 2.13 -1.28 0.18
N SER A 211 0.99 -1.47 0.84
CA SER A 211 0.84 -1.16 2.26
C SER A 211 1.34 -2.26 3.20
N ALA A 212 1.37 -3.52 2.76
CA ALA A 212 1.54 -4.71 3.62
C ALA A 212 2.87 -5.47 3.44
N MET A 213 3.68 -5.13 2.42
CA MET A 213 4.83 -5.94 2.02
C MET A 213 6.16 -5.18 1.94
N ARG A 214 6.35 -4.15 2.77
CA ARG A 214 7.67 -3.51 2.93
C ARG A 214 8.46 -4.13 4.07
N LEU A 215 9.77 -4.26 3.89
CA LEU A 215 10.66 -4.60 4.99
C LEU A 215 10.64 -3.45 6.01
N CYS A 216 10.39 -3.77 7.28
CA CYS A 216 10.57 -2.81 8.36
C CYS A 216 12.06 -2.72 8.76
N ASP A 217 12.41 -1.72 9.57
CA ASP A 217 13.75 -1.47 10.11
C ASP A 217 14.43 -2.74 10.64
N ARG A 218 13.78 -3.50 11.51
CA ARG A 218 14.29 -4.77 12.04
C ARG A 218 14.60 -5.79 10.93
N ASP A 219 13.71 -5.92 9.95
CA ASP A 219 13.88 -6.89 8.89
C ASP A 219 14.98 -6.42 7.90
N ILE A 220 15.08 -5.12 7.65
CA ILE A 220 16.19 -4.51 6.89
C ILE A 220 17.52 -4.78 7.59
N GLU A 221 17.62 -4.52 8.89
CA GLU A 221 18.80 -4.79 9.70
C GLU A 221 19.20 -6.26 9.64
N ALA A 222 18.25 -7.18 9.85
CA ALA A 222 18.49 -8.62 9.76
C ALA A 222 18.97 -9.04 8.37
N TRP A 223 18.38 -8.51 7.29
CA TRP A 223 18.81 -8.83 5.93
C TRP A 223 20.20 -8.28 5.60
N LEU A 224 20.57 -7.11 6.17
CA LEU A 224 21.92 -6.56 6.08
C LEU A 224 22.93 -7.41 6.88
N ASP A 225 22.56 -7.91 8.05
CA ASP A 225 23.38 -8.77 8.90
C ASP A 225 23.63 -10.15 8.27
N ASP A 226 22.58 -10.73 7.69
CA ASP A 226 22.63 -12.02 7.00
C ASP A 226 23.28 -11.94 5.61
N GLY A 227 23.57 -10.73 5.12
CA GLY A 227 24.17 -10.48 3.80
C GLY A 227 23.23 -10.76 2.61
N ARG A 228 21.92 -10.89 2.86
CA ARG A 228 20.90 -11.04 1.81
C ARG A 228 20.69 -9.74 1.04
N LEU A 229 20.69 -8.62 1.77
CA LEU A 229 20.72 -7.25 1.27
C LEU A 229 22.09 -6.68 1.61
N ALA A 230 22.72 -5.93 0.71
CA ALA A 230 23.94 -5.20 1.04
C ALA A 230 23.84 -3.73 0.67
N ILE A 231 24.25 -2.85 1.56
CA ILE A 231 24.43 -1.41 1.32
C ILE A 231 25.85 -1.08 1.76
N THR A 232 26.67 -0.53 0.86
CA THR A 232 28.09 -0.28 1.08
C THR A 232 28.42 1.19 0.79
N PRO A 233 28.95 1.96 1.76
CA PRO A 233 29.24 1.56 3.14
C PRO A 233 27.97 1.26 3.94
N ARG A 234 28.07 0.32 4.90
CA ARG A 234 26.93 -0.07 5.72
C ARG A 234 26.36 1.14 6.47
N PRO A 235 25.05 1.40 6.36
CA PRO A 235 24.41 2.46 7.12
C PRO A 235 24.41 2.11 8.61
N PRO A 236 24.72 3.08 9.50
CA PRO A 236 24.49 2.91 10.91
C PRO A 236 22.98 2.92 11.20
N VAL A 237 22.60 2.37 12.36
CA VAL A 237 21.19 2.11 12.74
C VAL A 237 20.34 3.38 12.73
N GLU A 238 20.91 4.54 13.04
CA GLU A 238 20.19 5.82 13.07
C GLU A 238 19.70 6.28 11.68
N ARG A 239 20.18 5.64 10.60
CA ARG A 239 19.70 5.88 9.23
C ARG A 239 18.63 4.89 8.78
N ILE A 240 18.35 3.86 9.57
CA ILE A 240 17.32 2.87 9.30
C ILE A 240 16.07 3.29 10.09
N ASN A 241 15.04 3.74 9.37
CA ASN A 241 13.89 4.43 9.95
C ASN A 241 12.58 3.77 9.48
N GLY A 242 11.94 3.00 10.36
CA GLY A 242 10.61 2.43 10.18
C GLY A 242 10.53 1.41 9.03
N ALA A 243 10.51 1.89 7.78
CA ALA A 243 10.50 1.06 6.57
C ALA A 243 11.52 1.54 5.51
N THR A 244 12.47 2.39 5.91
CA THR A 244 13.39 3.05 4.98
C THR A 244 14.83 3.09 5.47
N VAL A 245 15.78 3.26 4.55
CA VAL A 245 17.19 3.51 4.83
C VAL A 245 17.64 4.79 4.14
N ASP A 246 18.04 5.80 4.91
CA ASP A 246 18.54 7.07 4.37
C ASP A 246 19.90 6.87 3.65
N VAL A 247 19.98 7.30 2.39
CA VAL A 247 21.20 7.30 1.57
C VAL A 247 21.74 8.72 1.38
N ARG A 248 23.05 8.78 1.12
CA ARG A 248 23.81 10.02 0.95
C ARG A 248 24.10 10.30 -0.51
N LEU A 249 24.29 11.58 -0.81
CA LEU A 249 24.74 12.06 -2.10
C LEU A 249 26.23 11.74 -2.31
N GLY A 250 26.57 11.12 -3.44
CA GLY A 250 27.95 10.96 -3.91
C GLY A 250 28.55 12.28 -4.41
N ASN A 251 29.79 12.25 -4.87
CA ASN A 251 30.51 13.44 -5.32
C ASN A 251 30.60 13.60 -6.85
N LYS A 252 29.90 12.77 -7.61
CA LYS A 252 29.94 12.75 -9.08
C LYS A 252 28.63 13.26 -9.65
N PHE A 253 28.72 14.21 -10.57
CA PHE A 253 27.60 14.89 -11.20
C PHE A 253 27.79 14.98 -12.72
N ARG A 254 26.68 15.12 -13.46
CA ARG A 254 26.68 15.55 -14.85
C ARG A 254 25.53 16.50 -15.12
N THR A 255 25.73 17.42 -16.06
CA THR A 255 24.74 18.38 -16.53
C THR A 255 24.45 18.19 -18.01
N PHE A 256 23.38 18.82 -18.48
CA PHE A 256 22.99 18.81 -19.89
C PHE A 256 23.28 20.17 -20.51
N SER A 257 24.01 20.18 -21.63
CA SER A 257 24.26 21.37 -22.44
C SER A 257 23.13 21.58 -23.45
N GLY A 258 22.31 22.61 -23.22
CA GLY A 258 21.14 22.90 -24.05
C GLY A 258 21.42 23.55 -25.42
N HIS A 259 22.68 23.79 -25.77
CA HIS A 259 23.04 24.53 -27.00
C HIS A 259 23.95 23.74 -27.96
N THR A 260 24.34 22.51 -27.61
CA THR A 260 25.22 21.67 -28.46
C THR A 260 24.47 20.88 -29.53
N ALA A 261 23.15 20.73 -29.38
CA ALA A 261 22.28 20.11 -30.38
C ALA A 261 20.89 20.78 -30.39
N PRO A 262 20.24 20.94 -31.57
CA PRO A 262 18.90 21.52 -31.66
C PRO A 262 17.80 20.57 -31.16
N PHE A 263 18.03 19.25 -31.21
CA PHE A 263 17.14 18.20 -30.73
C PHE A 263 17.89 16.87 -30.60
N ILE A 264 17.25 15.88 -29.98
CA ILE A 264 17.69 14.47 -29.94
C ILE A 264 16.56 13.63 -30.50
N ASP A 265 16.79 12.93 -31.62
CA ASP A 265 15.82 12.01 -32.20
C ASP A 265 16.00 10.60 -31.64
N LEU A 266 15.20 10.25 -30.63
CA LEU A 266 15.26 8.95 -29.96
C LEU A 266 14.82 7.77 -30.85
N SER A 267 14.24 8.02 -32.03
CA SER A 267 13.81 6.99 -32.99
C SER A 267 14.80 6.81 -34.15
N GLY A 268 15.88 7.59 -34.18
CA GLY A 268 16.92 7.52 -35.19
C GLY A 268 17.86 6.32 -35.05
N PRO A 269 18.86 6.19 -35.94
CA PRO A 269 19.90 5.17 -35.84
C PRO A 269 20.65 5.22 -34.50
N LYS A 270 20.93 4.06 -33.89
CA LYS A 270 21.52 3.95 -32.54
C LYS A 270 22.84 4.72 -32.37
N ASP A 271 23.69 4.73 -33.39
CA ASP A 271 24.97 5.43 -33.35
C ASP A 271 24.77 6.95 -33.33
N GLU A 272 23.78 7.47 -34.06
CA GLU A 272 23.42 8.89 -34.07
C GLU A 272 22.81 9.34 -32.73
N VAL A 273 21.98 8.49 -32.12
CA VAL A 273 21.43 8.74 -30.77
C VAL A 273 22.55 8.81 -29.75
N THR A 274 23.50 7.87 -29.80
CA THR A 274 24.65 7.85 -28.89
C THR A 274 25.50 9.11 -29.05
N GLU A 275 25.84 9.50 -30.27
CA GLU A 275 26.64 10.69 -30.54
C GLU A 275 25.92 11.98 -30.10
N ALA A 276 24.61 12.07 -30.32
CA ALA A 276 23.80 13.19 -29.85
C ALA A 276 23.79 13.27 -28.31
N LEU A 277 23.64 12.14 -27.62
CA LEU A 277 23.70 12.06 -26.16
C LEU A 277 25.06 12.47 -25.61
N GLU A 278 26.16 12.01 -26.22
CA GLU A 278 27.51 12.40 -25.82
C GLU A 278 27.77 13.90 -25.99
N ARG A 279 27.20 14.54 -27.03
CA ARG A 279 27.32 16.00 -27.25
C ARG A 279 26.53 16.84 -26.26
N VAL A 280 25.38 16.37 -25.78
CA VAL A 280 24.56 17.13 -24.82
C VAL A 280 24.96 16.87 -23.37
N MET A 281 25.64 15.77 -23.08
CA MET A 281 26.08 15.48 -21.71
C MET A 281 27.41 16.18 -21.41
N SER A 282 27.52 16.80 -20.24
CA SER A 282 28.81 17.29 -19.76
C SER A 282 29.76 16.13 -19.45
N ASP A 283 31.05 16.46 -19.38
CA ASP A 283 32.02 15.65 -18.66
C ASP A 283 31.56 15.40 -17.21
N GLU A 284 32.05 14.32 -16.61
CA GLU A 284 31.77 14.01 -15.20
C GLU A 284 32.41 15.07 -14.31
N ILE A 285 31.57 15.78 -13.55
CA ILE A 285 31.98 16.75 -12.55
C ILE A 285 32.22 15.98 -11.26
N VAL A 286 33.47 15.97 -10.79
CA VAL A 286 33.84 15.37 -9.51
C VAL A 286 34.11 16.50 -8.52
N LEU A 287 33.37 16.52 -7.42
CA LEU A 287 33.56 17.52 -6.36
C LEU A 287 34.57 17.03 -5.32
N ASP A 288 35.39 17.97 -4.85
CA ASP A 288 36.25 17.78 -3.69
C ASP A 288 35.47 17.94 -2.37
N GLU A 289 36.10 17.54 -1.26
CA GLU A 289 35.50 17.66 0.06
C GLU A 289 35.28 19.12 0.44
N GLY A 290 34.05 19.46 0.84
CA GLY A 290 33.68 20.84 1.21
C GLY A 290 33.18 21.69 0.05
N ASP A 291 33.19 21.19 -1.18
CA ASP A 291 32.57 21.85 -2.33
C ASP A 291 31.05 21.62 -2.38
N ALA A 292 30.36 22.39 -3.22
CA ALA A 292 28.94 22.26 -3.48
C ALA A 292 28.66 22.34 -4.97
N PHE A 293 27.78 21.47 -5.45
CA PHE A 293 27.16 21.59 -6.76
C PHE A 293 25.92 22.49 -6.64
N PHE A 294 25.82 23.52 -7.47
CA PHE A 294 24.67 24.43 -7.47
C PHE A 294 23.71 24.05 -8.60
N LEU A 295 22.53 23.55 -8.25
CA LEU A 295 21.48 23.22 -9.22
C LEU A 295 20.53 24.42 -9.35
N HIS A 296 20.52 25.08 -10.51
CA HIS A 296 19.67 26.25 -10.72
C HIS A 296 18.21 25.87 -11.00
N PRO A 297 17.25 26.78 -10.72
CA PRO A 297 15.84 26.56 -11.06
C PRO A 297 15.63 26.17 -12.53
N GLY A 298 14.84 25.13 -12.77
CA GLY A 298 14.53 24.62 -14.11
C GLY A 298 15.61 23.73 -14.72
N GLU A 299 16.70 23.45 -14.01
CA GLU A 299 17.76 22.58 -14.49
C GLU A 299 17.58 21.12 -14.06
N LEU A 300 18.03 20.23 -14.95
CA LEU A 300 18.19 18.80 -14.71
C LEU A 300 19.68 18.48 -14.55
N ALA A 301 20.03 17.68 -13.56
CA ALA A 301 21.37 17.14 -13.40
C ALA A 301 21.31 15.66 -13.00
N LEU A 302 22.33 14.89 -13.40
CA LEU A 302 22.53 13.54 -12.90
C LEU A 302 23.52 13.56 -11.75
N ALA A 303 23.27 12.72 -10.75
CA ALA A 303 24.25 12.41 -9.72
C ALA A 303 24.18 10.92 -9.37
N VAL A 304 24.92 10.50 -8.36
CA VAL A 304 24.81 9.15 -7.80
C VAL A 304 24.73 9.17 -6.29
N THR A 305 24.16 8.11 -5.72
CA THR A 305 24.31 7.82 -4.30
C THR A 305 25.77 7.56 -3.95
N LEU A 306 26.14 7.90 -2.72
CA LEU A 306 27.42 7.50 -2.13
C LEU A 306 27.42 6.00 -1.87
N GLU A 307 26.32 5.47 -1.35
CA GLU A 307 26.15 4.05 -1.10
C GLU A 307 25.92 3.27 -2.40
N SER A 308 26.58 2.12 -2.51
CA SER A 308 26.26 1.05 -3.45
C SER A 308 25.30 0.05 -2.81
N VAL A 309 24.24 -0.36 -3.51
CA VAL A 309 23.22 -1.31 -3.02
C VAL A 309 23.29 -2.59 -3.83
N THR A 310 23.13 -3.74 -3.17
CA THR A 310 23.02 -5.07 -3.78
C THR A 310 21.74 -5.73 -3.33
N LEU A 311 20.88 -6.09 -4.28
CA LEU A 311 19.62 -6.79 -4.01
C LEU A 311 19.71 -8.27 -4.41
N PRO A 312 19.07 -9.19 -3.66
CA PRO A 312 18.88 -10.56 -4.11
C PRO A 312 17.86 -10.65 -5.24
N ASP A 313 17.68 -11.83 -5.85
CA ASP A 313 16.75 -12.01 -6.98
C ASP A 313 15.28 -12.08 -6.56
N ASP A 314 14.98 -12.10 -5.26
CA ASP A 314 13.63 -12.13 -4.67
C ASP A 314 13.21 -10.81 -3.98
N LEU A 315 13.93 -9.71 -4.21
CA LEU A 315 13.66 -8.41 -3.59
C LEU A 315 13.68 -7.28 -4.64
N VAL A 316 12.73 -6.36 -4.56
CA VAL A 316 12.75 -5.10 -5.31
C VAL A 316 13.03 -3.95 -4.35
N GLY A 317 13.83 -2.98 -4.80
CA GLY A 317 14.10 -1.75 -4.07
C GLY A 317 13.39 -0.55 -4.69
N TRP A 318 13.17 0.47 -3.88
CA TRP A 318 12.59 1.74 -4.29
C TRP A 318 13.41 2.88 -3.70
N LEU A 319 13.59 3.97 -4.44
CA LEU A 319 14.31 5.15 -3.98
C LEU A 319 13.40 6.39 -3.99
N ASP A 320 13.11 6.89 -2.80
CA ASP A 320 12.27 8.05 -2.59
C ASP A 320 13.10 9.30 -2.26
N GLY A 321 12.63 10.47 -2.70
CA GLY A 321 13.20 11.74 -2.28
C GLY A 321 12.81 12.10 -0.84
N ARG A 322 13.67 12.85 -0.13
CA ARG A 322 13.35 13.29 1.23
C ARG A 322 12.30 14.41 1.21
N SER A 323 11.26 14.26 2.05
CA SER A 323 10.16 15.24 2.14
C SER A 323 10.64 16.67 2.44
N SER A 324 11.70 16.83 3.23
CA SER A 324 12.29 18.13 3.54
C SER A 324 12.87 18.83 2.31
N LEU A 325 13.48 18.08 1.39
CA LEU A 325 14.06 18.60 0.15
C LEU A 325 12.98 18.84 -0.91
N ALA A 326 11.98 17.95 -0.99
CA ALA A 326 10.84 18.11 -1.89
C ALA A 326 10.07 19.42 -1.62
N ARG A 327 9.95 19.83 -0.36
CA ARG A 327 9.33 21.12 0.02
C ARG A 327 10.11 22.35 -0.45
N LEU A 328 11.40 22.20 -0.77
CA LEU A 328 12.23 23.25 -1.36
C LEU A 328 12.20 23.23 -2.90
N GLY A 329 11.48 22.27 -3.49
CA GLY A 329 11.36 22.09 -4.93
C GLY A 329 12.36 21.12 -5.54
N LEU A 330 13.18 20.43 -4.73
CA LEU A 330 14.12 19.42 -5.25
C LEU A 330 13.39 18.10 -5.50
N MET A 331 13.39 17.66 -6.75
CA MET A 331 13.01 16.31 -7.14
C MET A 331 14.28 15.45 -7.22
N VAL A 332 14.31 14.34 -6.49
CA VAL A 332 15.49 13.45 -6.38
C VAL A 332 15.50 12.38 -7.48
N HIS A 333 14.31 11.99 -7.94
CA HIS A 333 14.06 11.22 -9.15
C HIS A 333 12.84 11.77 -9.86
N VAL A 334 12.84 11.73 -11.18
CA VAL A 334 11.72 12.25 -11.99
C VAL A 334 10.86 11.11 -12.53
N THR A 335 11.45 9.98 -12.91
CA THR A 335 10.73 8.92 -13.63
C THR A 335 10.88 7.52 -13.04
N ALA A 336 12.10 6.98 -12.99
CA ALA A 336 12.37 5.61 -12.56
C ALA A 336 12.97 5.59 -11.14
N HIS A 337 12.15 5.20 -10.16
CA HIS A 337 12.54 5.06 -8.76
C HIS A 337 12.73 3.59 -8.34
N ARG A 338 12.54 2.63 -9.26
CA ARG A 338 12.62 1.19 -8.98
C ARG A 338 14.03 0.66 -9.18
N ILE A 339 14.49 -0.16 -8.24
CA ILE A 339 15.75 -0.90 -8.27
C ILE A 339 15.41 -2.38 -8.47
N ASP A 340 15.79 -2.94 -9.61
CA ASP A 340 15.38 -4.29 -10.00
C ASP A 340 16.06 -5.40 -9.14
N PRO A 341 15.43 -6.57 -8.99
CA PRO A 341 16.03 -7.70 -8.28
C PRO A 341 17.36 -8.14 -8.89
N GLY A 342 18.33 -8.48 -8.05
CA GLY A 342 19.69 -8.82 -8.49
C GLY A 342 20.54 -7.62 -8.90
N TRP A 343 20.08 -6.38 -8.70
CA TRP A 343 20.85 -5.18 -9.03
C TRP A 343 22.04 -4.97 -8.06
N HIS A 344 23.13 -4.39 -8.58
CA HIS A 344 24.33 -4.01 -7.84
C HIS A 344 24.90 -2.70 -8.39
N GLY A 345 25.18 -1.72 -7.52
CA GLY A 345 25.89 -0.48 -7.87
C GLY A 345 25.48 0.74 -7.04
N CYS A 346 25.99 1.91 -7.39
CA CYS A 346 25.48 3.22 -6.93
C CYS A 346 24.28 3.64 -7.79
N ILE A 347 23.24 4.18 -7.16
CA ILE A 347 21.98 4.51 -7.81
C ILE A 347 22.11 5.89 -8.47
N VAL A 348 21.74 6.00 -9.74
CA VAL A 348 21.69 7.31 -10.44
C VAL A 348 20.52 8.11 -9.93
N LEU A 349 20.80 9.34 -9.51
CA LEU A 349 19.81 10.33 -9.10
C LEU A 349 19.53 11.26 -10.28
N GLU A 350 18.25 11.47 -10.57
CA GLU A 350 17.78 12.39 -11.61
C GLU A 350 17.27 13.66 -10.93
N PHE A 351 18.15 14.62 -10.70
CA PHE A 351 17.80 15.85 -9.98
C PHE A 351 17.12 16.86 -10.87
N TYR A 352 15.97 17.36 -10.44
CA TYR A 352 15.35 18.54 -11.04
C TYR A 352 14.99 19.56 -9.96
N ASN A 353 15.39 20.82 -10.17
CA ASN A 353 15.02 21.92 -9.28
C ASN A 353 13.77 22.64 -9.80
N SER A 354 12.62 22.28 -9.26
CA SER A 354 11.34 22.97 -9.50
C SER A 354 11.11 24.18 -8.57
N GLY A 355 12.09 24.50 -7.72
CA GLY A 355 12.05 25.64 -6.81
C GLY A 355 12.35 26.97 -7.53
N LYS A 356 12.45 28.05 -6.75
CA LYS A 356 12.74 29.41 -7.25
C LYS A 356 14.18 29.87 -7.01
N LEU A 357 14.94 29.13 -6.20
CA LEU A 357 16.30 29.48 -5.81
C LEU A 357 17.26 28.35 -6.21
N PRO A 358 18.52 28.68 -6.53
CA PRO A 358 19.57 27.68 -6.69
C PRO A 358 19.73 26.87 -5.40
N LEU A 359 19.89 25.56 -5.54
CA LEU A 359 20.10 24.64 -4.42
C LEU A 359 21.56 24.20 -4.39
N ALA A 360 22.22 24.41 -3.25
CA ALA A 360 23.58 23.92 -3.02
C ALA A 360 23.52 22.46 -2.52
N LEU A 361 23.97 21.53 -3.36
CA LEU A 361 24.04 20.10 -3.08
C LEU A 361 25.47 19.72 -2.72
N ARG A 362 25.66 19.17 -1.52
CA ARG A 362 26.98 18.83 -0.98
C ARG A 362 27.17 17.32 -0.89
N PRO A 363 28.30 16.77 -1.33
CA PRO A 363 28.60 15.35 -1.14
C PRO A 363 28.47 14.96 0.34
N GLY A 364 27.92 13.77 0.59
CA GLY A 364 27.70 13.23 1.93
C GLY A 364 26.39 13.67 2.62
N MET A 365 25.67 14.66 2.08
CA MET A 365 24.36 15.02 2.63
C MET A 365 23.33 13.91 2.41
N MET A 366 22.36 13.76 3.33
CA MET A 366 21.25 12.84 3.14
C MET A 366 20.34 13.32 2.01
N ILE A 367 20.15 12.48 1.00
CA ILE A 367 19.53 12.89 -0.27
C ILE A 367 18.26 12.11 -0.61
N GLY A 368 18.19 10.84 -0.22
CA GLY A 368 17.05 9.97 -0.51
C GLY A 368 16.89 8.90 0.56
N ALA A 369 15.82 8.12 0.43
CA ALA A 369 15.50 7.03 1.32
C ALA A 369 15.15 5.79 0.49
N LEU A 370 15.77 4.66 0.81
CA LEU A 370 15.49 3.37 0.17
C LEU A 370 14.40 2.63 0.92
N SER A 371 13.47 2.00 0.22
CA SER A 371 12.58 0.98 0.79
C SER A 371 12.62 -0.31 -0.03
N PHE A 372 12.24 -1.43 0.58
CA PHE A 372 12.39 -2.75 -0.02
C PHE A 372 11.12 -3.57 0.12
N GLU A 373 10.77 -4.30 -0.94
CA GLU A 373 9.58 -5.16 -0.99
C GLU A 373 9.95 -6.55 -1.48
N PRO A 374 9.64 -7.62 -0.71
CA PRO A 374 9.82 -8.99 -1.17
C PRO A 374 8.93 -9.29 -2.37
N LEU A 375 9.46 -10.05 -3.33
CA LEU A 375 8.68 -10.58 -4.43
C LEU A 375 7.92 -11.84 -4.00
N SER A 376 6.91 -12.24 -4.80
CA SER A 376 6.19 -13.50 -4.59
C SER A 376 7.08 -14.75 -4.75
N GLY A 377 8.32 -14.57 -5.23
CA GLY A 377 9.36 -15.59 -5.37
C GLY A 377 10.56 -15.03 -6.13
N PRO A 378 11.66 -15.80 -6.25
CA PRO A 378 12.85 -15.39 -6.99
C PRO A 378 12.54 -15.08 -8.45
N ALA A 379 13.01 -13.94 -8.95
CA ALA A 379 12.89 -13.60 -10.35
C ALA A 379 13.67 -14.60 -11.20
N ALA A 380 13.04 -15.17 -12.23
CA ALA A 380 13.74 -16.06 -13.17
C ALA A 380 14.76 -15.31 -14.05
N ARG A 381 14.58 -13.99 -14.20
CA ARG A 381 15.43 -13.09 -14.99
C ARG A 381 15.82 -11.86 -14.16
N PRO A 382 16.61 -12.04 -13.09
CA PRO A 382 17.10 -10.93 -12.28
C PRO A 382 18.11 -10.09 -13.07
N TYR A 383 18.29 -8.84 -12.68
CA TYR A 383 19.10 -7.86 -13.40
C TYR A 383 20.52 -8.35 -13.65
N ASN A 384 21.17 -8.97 -12.66
CA ASN A 384 22.52 -9.54 -12.81
C ASN A 384 22.64 -10.73 -13.80
N ARG A 385 21.54 -11.39 -14.18
CA ARG A 385 21.54 -12.52 -15.13
C ARG A 385 20.99 -12.15 -16.52
N ARG A 386 20.50 -10.92 -16.69
CA ARG A 386 19.99 -10.41 -17.97
C ARG A 386 21.16 -10.06 -18.91
N GLN A 387 21.06 -10.47 -20.18
CA GLN A 387 22.05 -10.10 -21.20
C GLN A 387 21.94 -8.62 -21.59
N ASP A 388 20.76 -8.03 -21.41
CA ASP A 388 20.40 -6.63 -21.65
C ASP A 388 20.57 -5.73 -20.40
N ALA A 389 21.27 -6.20 -19.36
CA ALA A 389 21.49 -5.45 -18.13
C ALA A 389 22.42 -4.24 -18.34
N LYS A 390 21.84 -3.11 -18.72
CA LYS A 390 22.58 -1.93 -19.18
C LYS A 390 23.44 -1.25 -18.10
N TYR A 391 23.10 -1.34 -16.83
CA TYR A 391 23.66 -0.51 -15.76
C TYR A 391 24.23 -1.34 -14.58
N ARG A 392 24.65 -2.58 -14.85
CA ARG A 392 25.24 -3.45 -13.83
C ARG A 392 26.58 -2.87 -13.33
N ASP A 393 26.83 -2.97 -12.03
CA ASP A 393 28.06 -2.57 -11.36
C ASP A 393 28.40 -1.07 -11.51
N GLN A 394 27.38 -0.23 -11.63
CA GLN A 394 27.54 1.20 -11.85
C GLN A 394 28.15 1.93 -10.65
N GLN A 395 29.09 2.86 -10.89
CA GLN A 395 29.87 3.57 -9.86
C GLN A 395 29.86 5.10 -10.03
N GLY A 396 29.14 5.64 -11.02
CA GLY A 396 29.19 7.07 -11.39
C GLY A 396 27.91 7.55 -12.04
N ALA A 397 27.80 8.86 -12.30
CA ALA A 397 26.63 9.49 -12.92
C ALA A 397 26.64 9.19 -14.43
N VAL A 398 26.20 7.99 -14.81
CA VAL A 398 26.22 7.53 -16.20
C VAL A 398 25.02 8.11 -16.95
N ALA A 399 25.26 8.55 -18.19
CA ALA A 399 24.22 9.01 -19.11
C ALA A 399 23.28 7.87 -19.55
N SER A 400 22.17 8.23 -20.19
CA SER A 400 21.22 7.27 -20.76
C SER A 400 21.91 6.35 -21.77
N ARG A 401 21.68 5.04 -21.64
CA ARG A 401 22.06 3.97 -22.59
C ARG A 401 20.85 3.50 -23.41
N ILE A 402 19.99 4.43 -23.82
CA ILE A 402 18.76 4.13 -24.59
C ILE A 402 19.07 3.50 -25.96
N ASP A 403 20.26 3.76 -26.52
CA ASP A 403 20.81 3.08 -27.69
C ASP A 403 20.84 1.54 -27.56
N LYS A 404 20.87 1.02 -26.33
CA LYS A 404 20.88 -0.41 -26.04
C LYS A 404 19.50 -1.03 -25.84
N ASP A 405 18.41 -0.25 -26.00
CA ASP A 405 17.03 -0.79 -26.07
C ASP A 405 16.81 -1.37 -27.47
#